data_AF-A0A232LSH4-F1
#
_entry.id   AF-A0A232LSH4-F1
#
_cell.length_a   1.000
_cell.length_b   1.000
_cell.length_c   1.000
_cell.angle_alpha   90.00
_cell.angle_beta   90.00
_cell.angle_gamma   90.00
#
_symmetry.space_group_name_H-M   'P 1'
#
loop_
_entity.id
_entity.type
_entity.pdbx_description
1 polymer ?
#
loop_
_entity_poly.entity_id
_entity_poly.type
_entity_poly.pdbx_seq_one_letter_code
_entity_poly.pdbx_strand_id
1 'polypeptide(L)'
;MMVNISYMIVVSKDAQLSEEQGVALAFFGNFMDDYKASQLFAAFTGISSLGNIIVMTFTAARVKQEIAKEGILPFAKFFGESNFTSGIEPIPVGALLLHWSIAVAIIVGTWPIDPLPYYRLLTGVNSYTLDAFFSMLLGIGMLCLRFTRTSSGGHWRDKSSSNHVISIIAAVITVVTNGFPIIAAWFPPSSTTPQDIKDILINPWYVIATVGWCVLAFSVIYWLVFRFVLPRFGNRRGLVFVVERETFVHSEHGYYVQYHEIVTFNWVSELRRPVAGYQLAERSHPNE
;
A
#
# COMPACT_ATOMS: atom_id res chain seq x y z
N MET A 1 -13.73 -18.26 2.76
CA MET A 1 -13.66 -19.72 2.55
C MET A 1 -15.00 -20.43 2.72
N MET A 2 -15.89 -20.04 3.65
CA MET A 2 -17.24 -20.65 3.75
C MET A 2 -18.11 -20.42 2.49
N VAL A 3 -17.94 -19.29 1.80
CA VAL A 3 -18.66 -18.99 0.55
C VAL A 3 -18.37 -20.02 -0.55
N ASN A 4 -17.13 -20.51 -0.65
CA ASN A 4 -16.78 -21.54 -1.63
C ASN A 4 -17.52 -22.86 -1.35
N ILE A 5 -17.67 -23.22 -0.08
CA ILE A 5 -18.44 -24.39 0.33
C ILE A 5 -19.91 -24.21 -0.03
N SER A 6 -20.51 -23.02 0.20
CA SER A 6 -21.89 -22.77 -0.20
C SER A 6 -22.10 -22.84 -1.72
N TYR A 7 -21.15 -22.36 -2.52
CA TYR A 7 -21.22 -22.52 -3.98
C TYR A 7 -21.18 -23.97 -4.40
N MET A 8 -20.31 -24.78 -3.78
CA MET A 8 -20.20 -26.22 -4.07
C MET A 8 -21.47 -27.00 -3.73
N ILE A 9 -22.22 -26.58 -2.71
CA ILE A 9 -23.47 -27.23 -2.30
C ILE A 9 -24.64 -26.81 -3.19
N VAL A 10 -24.72 -25.53 -3.55
CA VAL A 10 -25.92 -24.94 -4.18
C VAL A 10 -25.86 -24.94 -5.70
N VAL A 11 -24.69 -24.72 -6.31
CA VAL A 11 -24.53 -24.62 -7.76
C VAL A 11 -24.16 -25.99 -8.33
N SER A 12 -24.82 -26.43 -9.40
CA SER A 12 -24.50 -27.70 -10.05
C SER A 12 -23.08 -27.70 -10.60
N LYS A 13 -22.46 -28.88 -10.70
CA LYS A 13 -21.10 -29.02 -11.25
C LYS A 13 -20.99 -28.44 -12.66
N ASP A 14 -21.99 -28.70 -13.50
CA ASP A 14 -21.98 -28.24 -14.89
C ASP A 14 -22.05 -26.71 -14.99
N ALA A 15 -22.79 -26.06 -14.08
CA ALA A 15 -22.85 -24.60 -13.97
C ALA A 15 -21.63 -23.97 -13.28
N GLN A 16 -20.86 -24.73 -12.50
CA GLN A 16 -19.57 -24.27 -11.98
C GLN A 16 -18.46 -24.34 -13.03
N LEU A 17 -18.58 -25.28 -13.97
CA LEU A 17 -17.61 -25.51 -15.04
C LEU A 17 -17.94 -24.72 -16.32
N SER A 18 -19.15 -24.16 -16.43
CA SER A 18 -19.51 -23.30 -17.56
C SER A 18 -18.82 -21.94 -17.41
N GLU A 19 -18.09 -21.51 -18.45
CA GLU A 19 -17.45 -20.18 -18.47
C GLU A 19 -18.46 -19.04 -18.68
N GLU A 20 -19.67 -19.34 -19.16
CA GLU A 20 -20.66 -18.34 -19.57
C GLU A 20 -21.35 -17.63 -18.39
N GLN A 21 -21.41 -18.25 -17.21
CA GLN A 21 -22.10 -17.70 -16.04
C GLN A 21 -21.20 -17.75 -14.81
N GLY A 22 -20.91 -16.60 -14.22
CA GLY A 22 -20.15 -16.55 -12.96
C GLY A 22 -20.86 -17.34 -11.86
N VAL A 23 -20.13 -18.17 -11.11
CA VAL A 23 -20.66 -19.06 -10.06
C VAL A 23 -21.58 -18.34 -9.07
N ALA A 24 -21.27 -17.08 -8.75
CA ALA A 24 -22.08 -16.26 -7.88
C ALA A 24 -23.45 -15.90 -8.49
N LEU A 25 -23.53 -15.63 -9.79
CA LEU A 25 -24.79 -15.35 -10.47
C LEU A 25 -25.66 -16.62 -10.56
N ALA A 26 -25.05 -17.76 -10.88
CA ALA A 26 -25.72 -19.06 -10.87
C ALA A 26 -26.27 -19.41 -9.47
N PHE A 27 -25.55 -19.05 -8.40
CA PHE A 27 -26.05 -19.19 -7.04
C PHE A 27 -27.33 -18.38 -6.79
N PHE A 28 -27.40 -17.12 -7.22
CA PHE A 28 -28.62 -16.32 -7.07
C PHE A 28 -29.77 -16.86 -7.95
N GLY A 29 -29.48 -17.27 -9.18
CA GLY A 29 -30.47 -17.87 -10.09
C GLY A 29 -31.14 -19.13 -9.55
N ASN A 30 -30.46 -19.87 -8.66
CA ASN A 30 -31.06 -21.04 -8.01
C ASN A 30 -32.14 -20.71 -6.96
N PHE A 31 -32.25 -19.46 -6.49
CA PHE A 31 -33.22 -19.06 -5.45
C PHE A 31 -34.27 -18.05 -5.93
N MET A 32 -34.04 -17.38 -7.06
CA MET A 32 -34.92 -16.31 -7.55
C MET A 32 -34.87 -16.22 -9.07
N ASP A 33 -35.85 -15.53 -9.66
CA ASP A 33 -35.91 -15.27 -11.10
C ASP A 33 -34.59 -14.65 -11.63
N ASP A 34 -34.10 -15.10 -12.78
CA ASP A 34 -32.81 -14.68 -13.37
C ASP A 34 -32.66 -13.15 -13.50
N TYR A 35 -33.75 -12.46 -13.84
CA TYR A 35 -33.76 -11.01 -13.92
C TYR A 35 -33.51 -10.33 -12.56
N LYS A 36 -34.15 -10.83 -11.49
CA LYS A 36 -33.95 -10.31 -10.13
C LYS A 36 -32.59 -10.72 -9.58
N ALA A 37 -32.15 -11.94 -9.88
CA ALA A 37 -30.83 -12.46 -9.51
C ALA A 37 -29.71 -11.58 -10.06
N SER A 38 -29.75 -11.27 -11.36
CA SER A 38 -28.76 -10.40 -12.01
C SER A 38 -28.78 -8.98 -11.47
N GLN A 39 -29.96 -8.39 -11.24
CA GLN A 39 -30.08 -7.06 -10.66
C GLN A 39 -29.51 -6.98 -9.24
N LEU A 40 -29.84 -7.96 -8.40
CA LEU A 40 -29.37 -8.03 -7.01
C LEU A 40 -27.86 -8.28 -6.94
N PHE A 41 -27.36 -9.19 -7.79
CA PHE A 41 -25.93 -9.47 -7.91
C PHE A 41 -25.15 -8.22 -8.34
N ALA A 42 -25.65 -7.49 -9.33
CA ALA A 42 -25.04 -6.23 -9.78
C ALA A 42 -25.07 -5.16 -8.68
N ALA A 43 -26.19 -5.03 -7.94
CA ALA A 43 -26.32 -4.08 -6.84
C ALA A 43 -25.33 -4.36 -5.70
N PHE A 44 -25.25 -5.61 -5.22
CA PHE A 44 -24.30 -5.99 -4.17
C PHE A 44 -22.85 -5.86 -4.62
N THR A 45 -22.54 -6.29 -5.85
CA THR A 45 -21.19 -6.13 -6.42
C THR A 45 -20.81 -4.65 -6.52
N GLY A 46 -21.75 -3.79 -6.94
CA GLY A 46 -21.56 -2.35 -7.01
C GLY A 46 -21.29 -1.72 -5.65
N ILE A 47 -22.11 -2.02 -4.64
CA ILE A 47 -21.93 -1.51 -3.27
C ILE A 47 -20.61 -1.98 -2.67
N SER A 48 -20.29 -3.27 -2.81
CA SER A 48 -19.03 -3.85 -2.32
C SER A 48 -17.81 -3.22 -2.98
N SER A 49 -17.86 -3.03 -4.30
CA SER A 49 -16.75 -2.43 -5.06
C SER A 49 -16.57 -0.96 -4.71
N LEU A 50 -17.67 -0.22 -4.54
CA LEU A 50 -17.65 1.18 -4.12
C LEU A 50 -17.03 1.34 -2.73
N GLY A 51 -17.43 0.51 -1.75
CA GLY A 51 -16.84 0.50 -0.42
C GLY A 51 -15.33 0.24 -0.44
N ASN A 52 -14.90 -0.77 -1.21
CA ASN A 52 -13.48 -1.08 -1.36
C ASN A 52 -12.68 0.09 -1.96
N ILE A 53 -13.21 0.74 -3.01
CA ILE A 53 -12.55 1.89 -3.65
C ILE A 53 -12.42 3.06 -2.68
N ILE A 54 -13.46 3.36 -1.89
CA ILE A 54 -13.42 4.44 -0.88
C ILE A 54 -12.32 4.19 0.15
N VAL A 55 -12.28 2.98 0.74
CA VAL A 55 -11.30 2.62 1.77
C VAL A 55 -9.88 2.65 1.21
N MET A 56 -9.66 2.09 0.03
CA MET A 56 -8.35 2.09 -0.63
C MET A 56 -7.89 3.50 -0.99
N THR A 57 -8.80 4.35 -1.49
CA THR A 57 -8.52 5.74 -1.83
C THR A 57 -8.09 6.54 -0.60
N PHE A 58 -8.85 6.42 0.50
CA PHE A 58 -8.53 7.08 1.77
C PHE A 58 -7.17 6.63 2.31
N THR A 59 -6.94 5.31 2.39
CA THR A 59 -5.68 4.73 2.86
C THR A 59 -4.50 5.21 2.01
N ALA A 60 -4.64 5.16 0.69
CA ALA A 60 -3.60 5.57 -0.25
C ALA A 60 -3.30 7.08 -0.19
N ALA A 61 -4.29 7.92 0.12
CA ALA A 61 -4.08 9.36 0.33
C ALA A 61 -3.33 9.62 1.64
N ARG A 62 -3.71 8.95 2.74
CA ARG A 62 -3.02 9.06 4.04
C ARG A 62 -1.55 8.62 3.97
N VAL A 63 -1.28 7.48 3.34
CA VAL A 63 0.11 7.01 3.13
C VAL A 63 0.92 8.04 2.34
N LYS A 64 0.36 8.61 1.27
CA LYS A 64 1.05 9.65 0.48
C LYS A 64 1.27 10.93 1.27
N GLN A 65 0.34 11.33 2.13
CA GLN A 65 0.50 12.48 3.03
C GLN A 65 1.68 12.27 3.98
N GLU A 66 1.79 11.09 4.60
CA GLU A 66 2.91 10.78 5.50
C GLU A 66 4.25 10.73 4.76
N ILE A 67 4.29 10.20 3.54
CA ILE A 67 5.48 10.26 2.68
C ILE A 67 5.82 11.72 2.29
N ALA A 68 4.80 12.57 2.05
CA ALA A 68 5.00 13.98 1.76
C ALA A 68 5.62 14.71 2.95
N LYS A 69 5.20 14.40 4.18
CA LYS A 69 5.77 14.95 5.42
C LYS A 69 7.24 14.60 5.60
N GLU A 70 7.74 13.49 5.04
CA GLU A 70 9.18 13.19 5.00
C GLU A 70 9.97 14.08 4.03
N GLY A 71 9.29 14.96 3.27
CA GLY A 71 9.92 15.86 2.32
C GLY A 71 10.33 15.19 1.01
N ILE A 72 9.98 13.92 0.81
CA ILE A 72 10.41 13.11 -0.34
C ILE A 72 9.70 13.57 -1.63
N LEU A 73 8.44 14.00 -1.54
CA LEU A 73 7.65 14.42 -2.70
C LEU A 73 7.98 15.86 -3.13
N PRO A 74 7.92 16.17 -4.44
CA PRO A 74 7.91 17.56 -4.88
C PRO A 74 6.69 18.27 -4.28
N PHE A 75 6.83 19.54 -3.90
CA PHE A 75 5.77 20.28 -3.21
C PHE A 75 5.26 19.61 -1.93
N ALA A 76 6.17 18.96 -1.19
CA ALA A 76 5.92 18.28 0.09
C ALA A 76 4.99 19.04 1.06
N LYS A 77 5.13 20.38 1.14
CA LYS A 77 4.23 21.23 1.93
C LYS A 77 2.76 21.07 1.51
N PHE A 78 2.45 21.22 0.22
CA PHE A 78 1.08 21.13 -0.30
C PHE A 78 0.49 19.72 -0.13
N PHE A 79 1.27 18.67 -0.38
CA PHE A 79 0.79 17.29 -0.28
C PHE A 79 0.74 16.76 1.15
N GLY A 80 1.58 17.27 2.05
CA GLY A 80 1.60 16.91 3.47
C GLY A 80 0.60 17.70 4.31
N GLU A 81 0.13 18.84 3.81
CA GLU A 81 -0.80 19.73 4.51
C GLU A 81 -2.14 19.03 4.78
N SER A 82 -2.64 19.28 5.98
CA SER A 82 -3.97 18.89 6.39
C SER A 82 -4.80 20.13 6.71
N ASN A 83 -5.86 20.35 5.95
CA ASN A 83 -6.77 21.45 6.23
C ASN A 83 -7.62 21.09 7.45
N PHE A 84 -7.30 21.71 8.59
CA PHE A 84 -8.12 21.60 9.79
C PHE A 84 -9.33 22.53 9.63
N THR A 85 -10.48 21.96 9.27
CA THR A 85 -11.76 22.66 9.36
C THR A 85 -12.39 22.21 10.68
N SER A 86 -12.75 23.16 11.54
CA SER A 86 -13.15 22.94 12.93
C SER A 86 -14.15 21.79 13.09
N GLY A 87 -13.74 20.73 13.81
CA GLY A 87 -14.61 19.63 14.24
C GLY A 87 -14.53 18.33 13.42
N ILE A 88 -13.77 18.28 12.32
CA ILE A 88 -13.60 17.08 11.47
C ILE A 88 -12.13 16.67 11.44
N GLU A 89 -11.88 15.36 11.36
CA GLU A 89 -10.53 14.83 11.18
C GLU A 89 -9.86 15.48 9.95
N PRO A 90 -8.63 15.99 10.07
CA PRO A 90 -7.96 16.74 9.01
C PRO A 90 -7.91 15.97 7.68
N ILE A 91 -8.59 16.45 6.63
CA ILE A 91 -8.67 15.75 5.34
C ILE A 91 -7.38 15.98 4.53
N PRO A 92 -6.76 14.94 3.95
CA PRO A 92 -5.53 15.07 3.17
C PRO A 92 -5.82 15.50 1.73
N VAL A 93 -6.34 16.72 1.54
CA VAL A 93 -6.85 17.21 0.24
C VAL A 93 -5.76 17.17 -0.85
N GLY A 94 -4.54 17.61 -0.53
CA GLY A 94 -3.42 17.58 -1.48
C GLY A 94 -3.07 16.16 -1.92
N ALA A 95 -2.90 15.24 -0.97
CA ALA A 95 -2.58 13.84 -1.27
C ALA A 95 -3.74 13.11 -1.99
N LEU A 96 -4.99 13.47 -1.71
CA LEU A 96 -6.16 12.96 -2.42
C LEU A 96 -6.17 13.43 -3.88
N LEU A 97 -5.89 14.72 -4.13
CA LEU A 97 -5.76 15.28 -5.47
C LEU A 97 -4.61 14.61 -6.26
N LEU A 98 -3.48 14.35 -5.59
CA LEU A 98 -2.37 13.60 -6.18
C LEU A 98 -2.82 12.19 -6.60
N HIS A 99 -3.54 11.48 -5.73
CA HIS A 99 -4.02 10.14 -6.05
C HIS A 99 -5.04 10.15 -7.19
N TRP A 100 -6.01 11.06 -7.15
CA TRP A 100 -7.04 11.23 -8.18
C TRP A 100 -6.42 11.56 -9.55
N SER A 101 -5.48 12.50 -9.60
CA SER A 101 -4.84 12.91 -10.86
C SER A 101 -4.06 11.77 -11.51
N ILE A 102 -3.31 10.98 -10.73
CA ILE A 102 -2.61 9.79 -11.23
C ILE A 102 -3.63 8.73 -11.70
N ALA A 103 -4.70 8.50 -10.94
CA ALA A 103 -5.74 7.54 -11.32
C ALA A 103 -6.42 7.92 -12.64
N VAL A 104 -6.80 9.19 -12.81
CA VAL A 104 -7.37 9.71 -14.06
C VAL A 104 -6.37 9.60 -15.22
N ALA A 105 -5.10 9.94 -14.99
CA ALA A 105 -4.07 9.82 -16.02
C ALA A 105 -3.90 8.38 -16.50
N ILE A 106 -3.93 7.41 -15.59
CA ILE A 106 -3.88 5.98 -15.94
C ILE A 106 -5.13 5.60 -16.75
N ILE A 107 -6.34 5.95 -16.29
CA ILE A 107 -7.60 5.62 -16.99
C ILE A 107 -7.61 6.21 -18.40
N VAL A 108 -7.26 7.48 -18.56
CA VAL A 108 -7.22 8.15 -19.86
C VAL A 108 -6.13 7.55 -20.74
N GLY A 109 -4.95 7.26 -20.18
CA GLY A 109 -3.84 6.65 -20.90
C GLY A 109 -4.16 5.27 -21.46
N THR A 110 -5.10 4.55 -20.84
CA THR A 110 -5.47 3.18 -21.24
C THR A 110 -6.85 3.07 -21.86
N TRP A 111 -7.50 4.20 -22.12
CA TRP A 111 -8.78 4.27 -22.82
C TRP A 111 -8.83 3.51 -24.17
N PRO A 112 -7.79 3.53 -25.03
CA PRO A 112 -7.86 2.86 -26.33
C PRO A 112 -7.54 1.36 -26.27
N ILE A 113 -7.21 0.81 -25.10
CA ILE A 113 -6.72 -0.57 -24.94
C ILE A 113 -7.88 -1.49 -24.54
N ASP A 114 -7.86 -2.73 -25.03
CA ASP A 114 -8.83 -3.74 -24.64
C ASP A 114 -8.91 -3.89 -23.11
N PRO A 115 -10.12 -3.84 -22.51
CA PRO A 115 -10.27 -3.80 -21.06
C PRO A 115 -9.74 -5.05 -20.35
N LEU A 116 -9.92 -6.23 -20.94
CA LEU A 116 -9.64 -7.50 -20.29
C LEU A 116 -8.13 -7.77 -20.13
N PRO A 117 -7.29 -7.71 -21.19
CA PRO A 117 -5.84 -7.85 -21.04
C PRO A 117 -5.24 -6.76 -20.13
N TYR A 118 -5.76 -5.54 -20.24
CA TYR A 118 -5.29 -4.43 -19.43
C TYR A 118 -5.63 -4.59 -17.94
N TYR A 119 -6.86 -5.01 -17.63
CA TYR A 119 -7.26 -5.33 -16.26
C TYR A 119 -6.35 -6.39 -15.63
N ARG A 120 -6.06 -7.47 -16.38
CA ARG A 120 -5.13 -8.51 -15.93
C ARG A 120 -3.72 -7.99 -15.74
N LEU A 121 -3.25 -7.09 -16.61
CA LEU A 121 -1.93 -6.47 -16.48
C LEU A 121 -1.84 -5.62 -15.22
N LEU A 122 -2.81 -4.74 -15.02
CA LEU A 122 -2.81 -3.80 -13.90
C LEU A 122 -2.93 -4.52 -12.56
N THR A 123 -3.87 -5.48 -12.47
CA THR A 123 -4.05 -6.30 -11.25
C THR A 123 -2.88 -7.24 -11.01
N GLY A 124 -2.29 -7.79 -12.06
CA GLY A 124 -1.08 -8.62 -12.00
C GLY A 124 0.13 -7.82 -11.49
N VAL A 125 0.37 -6.62 -12.04
CA VAL A 125 1.47 -5.74 -11.60
C VAL A 125 1.25 -5.27 -10.16
N ASN A 126 0.01 -4.95 -9.79
CA ASN A 126 -0.34 -4.62 -8.41
C ASN A 126 0.00 -5.77 -7.44
N SER A 127 -0.49 -6.98 -7.74
CA SER A 127 -0.29 -8.15 -6.88
C SER A 127 1.19 -8.56 -6.81
N TYR A 128 1.91 -8.47 -7.93
CA TYR A 128 3.33 -8.78 -7.99
C TYR A 128 4.17 -7.77 -7.20
N THR A 129 3.88 -6.47 -7.35
CA THR A 129 4.71 -5.38 -6.81
C THR A 129 4.33 -5.01 -5.38
N LEU A 130 3.04 -4.80 -5.10
CA LEU A 130 2.58 -4.41 -3.78
C LEU A 130 2.44 -5.61 -2.86
N ASP A 131 1.70 -6.62 -3.28
CA ASP A 131 1.35 -7.72 -2.37
C ASP A 131 2.53 -8.66 -2.17
N ALA A 132 3.09 -9.24 -3.23
CA ALA A 132 4.18 -10.20 -3.10
C ALA A 132 5.51 -9.55 -2.69
N PHE A 133 6.00 -8.57 -3.46
CA PHE A 133 7.33 -8.00 -3.21
C PHE A 133 7.44 -7.28 -1.86
N PHE A 134 6.52 -6.37 -1.52
CA PHE A 134 6.60 -5.67 -0.23
C PHE A 134 6.24 -6.57 0.97
N SER A 135 5.36 -7.57 0.82
CA SER A 135 5.14 -8.54 1.91
C SER A 135 6.35 -9.43 2.15
N MET A 136 7.08 -9.82 1.10
CA MET A 136 8.35 -10.52 1.23
C MET A 136 9.39 -9.64 1.96
N LEU A 137 9.54 -8.37 1.55
CA LEU A 137 10.43 -7.42 2.23
C LEU A 137 10.04 -7.20 3.69
N LEU A 138 8.74 -7.11 3.99
CA LEU A 138 8.23 -7.02 5.36
C LEU A 138 8.61 -8.25 6.18
N GLY A 139 8.43 -9.45 5.62
CA GLY A 139 8.84 -10.70 6.26
C GLY A 139 10.35 -10.75 6.54
N ILE A 140 11.18 -10.33 5.58
CA ILE A 140 12.63 -10.21 5.75
C ILE A 140 12.96 -9.18 6.84
N GLY A 141 12.34 -8.00 6.80
CA GLY A 141 12.54 -6.95 7.80
C GLY A 141 12.20 -7.40 9.21
N MET A 142 11.09 -8.13 9.37
CA MET A 142 10.69 -8.74 10.65
C MET A 142 11.73 -9.75 11.16
N LEU A 143 12.28 -10.59 10.28
CA LEU A 143 13.36 -11.52 10.64
C LEU A 143 14.63 -10.74 11.05
N CYS A 144 15.05 -9.76 10.26
CA CYS A 144 16.20 -8.92 10.55
C CYS A 144 16.08 -8.23 11.92
N LEU A 145 14.92 -7.63 12.24
CA LEU A 145 14.69 -7.00 13.54
C LEU A 145 14.79 -7.98 14.71
N ARG A 146 14.44 -9.25 14.51
CA ARG A 146 14.56 -10.27 15.56
C ARG A 146 16.00 -10.71 15.83
N PHE A 147 16.85 -10.67 14.82
CA PHE A 147 18.27 -11.05 14.95
C PHE A 147 19.21 -9.84 15.18
N THR A 148 18.72 -8.62 14.98
CA THR A 148 19.52 -7.38 15.11
C THR A 148 19.25 -6.69 16.43
N ARG A 149 20.30 -6.12 17.04
CA ARG A 149 20.17 -5.25 18.21
C ARG A 149 19.57 -3.90 17.83
N THR A 150 18.73 -3.35 18.70
CA THR A 150 18.20 -1.99 18.52
C THR A 150 19.31 -0.97 18.75
N SER A 151 19.19 0.21 18.13
CA SER A 151 20.11 1.33 18.34
C SER A 151 20.16 1.79 19.81
N SER A 152 19.15 1.45 20.61
CA SER A 152 19.08 1.69 22.06
C SER A 152 19.75 0.59 22.90
N GLY A 153 20.43 -0.38 22.29
CA GLY A 153 21.18 -1.44 22.98
C GLY A 153 20.37 -2.67 23.44
N GLY A 154 19.05 -2.70 23.22
CA GLY A 154 18.17 -3.83 23.55
C GLY A 154 17.90 -4.75 22.35
N HIS A 155 17.17 -5.86 22.53
CA HIS A 155 16.65 -6.62 21.40
C HIS A 155 15.19 -6.26 21.17
N TRP A 156 14.77 -6.10 19.91
CA TRP A 156 13.35 -5.92 19.56
C TRP A 156 12.48 -7.08 20.06
N ARG A 157 13.09 -8.26 20.16
CA ARG A 157 12.50 -9.44 20.76
C ARG A 157 11.95 -9.18 22.16
N ASP A 158 12.66 -8.40 22.98
CA ASP A 158 12.33 -8.20 24.39
C ASP A 158 11.19 -7.17 24.60
N LYS A 159 10.88 -6.37 23.58
CA LYS A 159 9.77 -5.40 23.58
C LYS A 159 8.45 -5.98 23.07
N SER A 160 8.50 -7.08 22.30
CA SER A 160 7.31 -7.67 21.69
C SER A 160 6.63 -8.60 22.69
N SER A 161 5.34 -8.35 22.97
CA SER A 161 4.51 -9.24 23.79
C SER A 161 4.21 -10.60 23.13
N SER A 162 4.55 -10.76 21.85
CA SER A 162 4.24 -11.96 21.07
C SER A 162 5.33 -13.04 21.18
N ASN A 163 4.89 -14.30 21.22
CA ASN A 163 5.77 -15.47 21.23
C ASN A 163 6.73 -15.43 20.02
N HIS A 164 8.01 -15.43 20.32
CA HIS A 164 9.06 -15.22 19.33
C HIS A 164 9.14 -16.34 18.31
N VAL A 165 8.89 -17.59 18.72
CA VAL A 165 8.94 -18.76 17.82
C VAL A 165 7.82 -18.65 16.79
N ILE A 166 6.60 -18.35 17.23
CA ILE A 166 5.43 -18.18 16.34
C ILE A 166 5.69 -17.06 15.33
N SER A 167 6.24 -15.92 15.79
CA SER A 167 6.52 -14.81 14.88
C SER A 167 7.67 -15.11 13.90
N ILE A 168 8.70 -15.86 14.28
CA ILE A 168 9.77 -16.28 13.35
C ILE A 168 9.18 -17.20 12.29
N ILE A 169 8.40 -18.21 12.70
CA ILE A 169 7.76 -19.15 11.77
C ILE A 169 6.83 -18.38 10.82
N ALA A 170 5.99 -17.49 11.34
CA ALA A 170 5.10 -16.67 10.52
C ALA A 170 5.88 -15.82 9.53
N ALA A 171 6.97 -15.17 9.95
CA ALA A 171 7.80 -14.36 9.06
C ALA A 171 8.47 -15.21 7.96
N VAL A 172 8.99 -16.40 8.30
CA VAL A 172 9.56 -17.34 7.30
C VAL A 172 8.49 -17.78 6.30
N ILE A 173 7.29 -18.15 6.76
CA ILE A 173 6.17 -18.52 5.88
C ILE A 173 5.81 -17.36 4.96
N THR A 174 5.76 -16.13 5.47
CA THR A 174 5.49 -14.93 4.67
C THR A 174 6.56 -14.72 3.60
N VAL A 175 7.85 -14.88 3.94
CA VAL A 175 8.95 -14.74 2.97
C VAL A 175 8.87 -15.82 1.89
N VAL A 176 8.69 -17.09 2.26
CA VAL A 176 8.66 -18.20 1.30
C VAL A 176 7.44 -18.10 0.39
N THR A 177 6.24 -17.87 0.96
CA THR A 177 4.99 -17.80 0.20
C THR A 177 4.99 -16.63 -0.78
N ASN A 178 5.50 -15.46 -0.37
CA ASN A 178 5.54 -14.28 -1.24
C ASN A 178 6.78 -14.26 -2.16
N GLY A 179 7.85 -14.96 -1.81
CA GLY A 179 9.01 -15.15 -2.68
C GLY A 179 8.72 -16.07 -3.86
N PHE A 180 7.85 -17.08 -3.67
CA PHE A 180 7.45 -18.00 -4.73
C PHE A 180 6.92 -17.29 -5.99
N PRO A 181 5.89 -16.43 -5.95
CA PRO A 181 5.37 -15.77 -7.16
C PRO A 181 6.39 -14.82 -7.82
N ILE A 182 7.27 -14.19 -7.04
CA ILE A 182 8.33 -13.30 -7.57
C ILE A 182 9.30 -14.08 -8.43
N ILE A 183 9.66 -15.29 -8.00
CA ILE A 183 10.57 -16.18 -8.74
C ILE A 183 9.82 -16.89 -9.88
N ALA A 184 8.63 -17.42 -9.60
CA ALA A 184 7.83 -18.21 -10.54
C ALA A 184 7.42 -17.43 -11.80
N ALA A 185 7.16 -16.12 -11.68
CA ALA A 185 6.73 -15.29 -12.81
C ALA A 185 7.76 -15.20 -13.96
N TRP A 186 9.03 -15.57 -13.70
CA TRP A 186 10.09 -15.58 -14.72
C TRP A 186 10.14 -16.88 -15.52
N PHE A 187 9.54 -17.95 -15.01
CA PHE A 187 9.56 -19.25 -15.67
C PHE A 187 8.40 -19.34 -16.67
N PRO A 188 8.66 -19.73 -17.93
CA PRO A 188 7.60 -19.90 -18.91
C PRO A 188 6.62 -20.99 -18.48
N PRO A 189 5.32 -20.86 -18.81
CA PRO A 189 4.37 -21.94 -18.64
C PRO A 189 4.83 -23.15 -19.47
N SER A 190 4.74 -24.34 -18.88
CA SER A 190 5.15 -25.57 -19.55
C SER A 190 4.25 -25.86 -20.76
N SER A 191 4.77 -26.59 -21.75
CA SER A 191 3.96 -27.00 -22.91
C SER A 191 2.73 -27.82 -22.48
N THR A 192 2.85 -28.54 -21.38
CA THR A 192 1.78 -29.33 -20.72
C THR A 192 0.78 -28.51 -19.90
N THR A 193 1.01 -27.20 -19.71
CA THR A 193 0.06 -26.34 -18.99
C THR A 193 -1.26 -26.26 -19.77
N PRO A 194 -2.42 -26.49 -19.12
CA PRO A 194 -3.74 -26.38 -19.75
C PRO A 194 -3.93 -25.06 -20.49
N GLN A 195 -4.64 -25.10 -21.61
CA GLN A 195 -4.86 -23.92 -22.46
C GLN A 195 -5.61 -22.82 -21.71
N ASP A 196 -6.59 -23.19 -20.89
CA ASP A 196 -7.37 -22.27 -20.05
C ASP A 196 -6.47 -21.42 -19.12
N ILE A 197 -5.39 -22.02 -18.59
CA ILE A 197 -4.41 -21.30 -17.77
C ILE A 197 -3.54 -20.38 -18.62
N LYS A 198 -3.14 -20.84 -19.82
CA LYS A 198 -2.38 -20.02 -20.79
C LYS A 198 -3.17 -18.83 -21.30
N ASP A 199 -4.49 -18.96 -21.41
CA ASP A 199 -5.38 -17.88 -21.85
C ASP A 199 -5.62 -16.84 -20.75
N ILE A 200 -5.47 -17.21 -19.48
CA ILE A 200 -5.45 -16.27 -18.34
C ILE A 200 -4.13 -15.50 -18.27
N LEU A 201 -3.02 -16.17 -18.58
CA LEU A 201 -1.69 -15.56 -18.62
C LEU A 201 -1.61 -14.50 -19.72
N ILE A 202 -0.99 -13.37 -19.39
CA ILE A 202 -0.69 -12.36 -20.41
C ILE A 202 0.41 -12.91 -21.30
N ASN A 203 0.24 -12.83 -22.61
CA ASN A 203 1.27 -13.14 -23.58
C ASN A 203 2.00 -11.85 -23.99
N PRO A 204 3.33 -11.71 -23.77
CA PRO A 204 4.26 -12.67 -23.16
C PRO A 204 4.18 -12.81 -21.61
N TRP A 205 4.47 -14.01 -21.09
CA TRP A 205 4.29 -14.35 -19.65
C TRP A 205 5.08 -13.46 -18.69
N TYR A 206 6.27 -13.00 -19.11
CA TYR A 206 7.17 -12.21 -18.30
C TYR A 206 6.76 -10.73 -18.18
N VAL A 207 5.75 -10.26 -18.92
CA VAL A 207 5.39 -8.83 -18.98
C VAL A 207 5.06 -8.28 -17.59
N ILE A 208 4.30 -9.02 -16.78
CA ILE A 208 3.93 -8.59 -15.42
C ILE A 208 5.18 -8.39 -14.57
N ALA A 209 6.09 -9.37 -14.57
CA ALA A 209 7.32 -9.32 -13.80
C ALA A 209 8.23 -8.17 -14.26
N THR A 210 8.43 -8.03 -15.57
CA THR A 210 9.26 -6.97 -16.16
C THR A 210 8.72 -5.59 -15.82
N VAL A 211 7.42 -5.35 -16.01
CA VAL A 211 6.80 -4.05 -15.68
C VAL A 211 6.89 -3.78 -14.17
N GLY A 212 6.64 -4.78 -13.32
CA GLY A 212 6.79 -4.65 -11.87
C GLY A 212 8.21 -4.25 -11.46
N TRP A 213 9.24 -4.90 -12.01
CA TRP A 213 10.64 -4.54 -11.74
C TRP A 213 11.02 -3.18 -12.31
N CYS A 214 10.48 -2.76 -13.45
CA CYS A 214 10.65 -1.40 -13.96
C CYS A 214 10.08 -0.34 -13.01
N VAL A 215 8.89 -0.57 -12.46
CA VAL A 215 8.26 0.33 -11.46
C VAL A 215 9.09 0.38 -10.17
N LEU A 216 9.59 -0.77 -9.69
CA LEU A 216 10.47 -0.82 -8.51
C LEU A 216 11.80 -0.09 -8.76
N ALA A 217 12.43 -0.34 -9.90
CA ALA A 217 13.68 0.31 -10.29
C ALA A 217 13.49 1.83 -10.42
N PHE A 218 12.41 2.28 -11.05
CA PHE A 218 12.08 3.71 -11.14
C PHE A 218 11.90 4.33 -9.75
N SER A 219 11.25 3.61 -8.82
CA SER A 219 11.06 4.05 -7.44
C SER A 219 12.39 4.23 -6.70
N VAL A 220 13.34 3.29 -6.86
CA VAL A 220 14.69 3.39 -6.30
C VAL A 220 15.48 4.54 -6.93
N ILE A 221 15.42 4.68 -8.26
CA ILE A 221 16.08 5.78 -8.98
C ILE A 221 15.55 7.13 -8.50
N TYR A 222 14.24 7.29 -8.39
CA TYR A 222 13.61 8.50 -7.87
C TYR A 222 14.13 8.83 -6.45
N TRP A 223 14.17 7.83 -5.56
CA TRP A 223 14.72 8.00 -4.22
C TRP A 223 16.21 8.37 -4.22
N LEU A 224 17.04 7.74 -5.08
CA LEU A 224 18.45 8.06 -5.21
C LEU A 224 18.68 9.49 -5.72
N VAL A 225 17.88 9.93 -6.70
CA VAL A 225 17.91 11.32 -7.18
C VAL A 225 17.59 12.27 -6.03
N PHE A 226 16.52 12.02 -5.28
CA PHE A 226 16.19 12.83 -4.12
C PHE A 226 17.33 12.84 -3.08
N ARG A 227 17.88 11.67 -2.73
CA ARG A 227 18.90 11.50 -1.70
C ARG A 227 20.23 12.17 -2.05
N PHE A 228 20.66 12.14 -3.31
CA PHE A 228 21.99 12.57 -3.73
C PHE A 228 22.03 13.86 -4.54
N VAL A 229 20.95 14.19 -5.27
CA VAL A 229 20.91 15.37 -6.15
C VAL A 229 20.37 16.58 -5.40
N LEU A 230 19.29 16.44 -4.63
CA LEU A 230 18.67 17.54 -3.90
C LEU A 230 19.64 18.24 -2.92
N PRO A 231 20.45 17.50 -2.12
CA PRO A 231 21.41 18.14 -1.22
C PRO A 231 22.52 18.89 -1.96
N ARG A 232 22.87 18.50 -3.19
CA ARG A 232 23.90 19.21 -3.98
C ARG A 232 23.43 20.61 -4.40
N PHE A 233 22.15 20.77 -4.71
CA PHE A 233 21.59 22.09 -5.02
C PHE A 233 21.59 23.01 -3.80
N GLY A 234 21.27 22.47 -2.62
CA GLY A 234 21.38 23.19 -1.35
C GLY A 234 22.82 23.57 -1.02
N ASN A 235 23.73 22.60 -1.09
CA ASN A 235 25.13 22.79 -0.69
C ASN A 235 25.85 23.82 -1.56
N ARG A 236 25.52 23.90 -2.86
CA ARG A 236 26.01 24.98 -3.75
C ARG A 236 25.60 26.38 -3.29
N ARG A 237 24.53 26.49 -2.50
CA ARG A 237 24.01 27.73 -1.91
C ARG A 237 24.34 27.85 -0.41
N GLY A 238 25.11 26.92 0.17
CA GLY A 238 25.40 26.85 1.60
C GLY A 238 24.21 26.47 2.48
N LEU A 239 23.19 25.83 1.90
CA LEU A 239 21.93 25.49 2.55
C LEU A 239 21.76 23.96 2.68
N VAL A 240 21.22 23.53 3.82
CA VAL A 240 20.83 22.14 4.09
C VAL A 240 19.32 22.09 4.22
N PHE A 241 18.70 21.14 3.52
CA PHE A 241 17.27 20.88 3.67
C PHE A 241 17.05 20.10 4.96
N VAL A 242 16.32 20.69 5.90
CA VAL A 242 15.96 20.07 7.17
C VAL A 242 14.43 19.95 7.22
N VAL A 243 13.98 18.74 7.56
CA VAL A 243 12.59 18.45 7.87
C VAL A 243 12.50 18.32 9.38
N GLU A 244 11.83 19.27 10.03
CA GLU A 244 11.59 19.25 11.48
C GLU A 244 10.16 18.80 11.73
N ARG A 245 9.99 17.88 12.69
CA ARG A 245 8.69 17.36 13.10
C ARG A 245 8.51 17.62 14.58
N GLU A 246 7.52 18.43 14.91
CA GLU A 246 7.13 18.70 16.29
C GLU A 246 5.79 18.04 16.58
N THR A 247 5.79 17.02 17.43
CA THR A 247 4.60 16.27 17.82
C THR A 247 4.00 16.82 19.10
N PHE A 248 2.71 17.12 19.08
CA PHE A 248 1.94 17.51 20.26
C PHE A 248 1.18 16.29 20.78
N VAL A 249 1.59 15.84 21.96
CA VAL A 249 1.07 14.63 22.60
C VAL A 249 0.30 15.03 23.86
N HIS A 250 -0.89 14.49 24.04
CA HIS A 250 -1.68 14.63 25.26
C HIS A 250 -1.85 13.25 25.92
N SER A 251 -1.90 13.21 27.24
CA SER A 251 -2.16 11.98 27.99
C SER A 251 -3.66 11.84 28.22
N GLU A 252 -4.29 10.89 27.54
CA GLU A 252 -5.70 10.56 27.73
C GLU A 252 -5.81 9.12 28.25
N HIS A 253 -6.50 8.90 29.38
CA HIS A 253 -6.69 7.56 29.98
C HIS A 253 -5.39 6.77 30.24
N GLY A 254 -4.28 7.47 30.53
CA GLY A 254 -2.97 6.83 30.78
C GLY A 254 -2.20 6.44 29.52
N TYR A 255 -2.71 6.80 28.33
CA TYR A 255 -2.02 6.62 27.06
C TYR A 255 -1.65 7.97 26.45
N TYR A 256 -0.44 8.04 25.89
CA TYR A 256 0.01 9.18 25.11
C TYR A 256 -0.64 9.13 23.73
N VAL A 257 -1.53 10.09 23.44
CA VAL A 257 -2.19 10.25 22.15
C VAL A 257 -1.61 11.47 21.46
N GLN A 258 -1.04 11.28 20.27
CA GLN A 258 -0.58 12.39 19.43
C GLN A 258 -1.78 13.08 18.79
N TYR A 259 -2.05 14.32 19.18
CA TYR A 259 -3.19 15.11 18.69
C TYR A 259 -2.82 15.95 17.46
N HIS A 260 -1.59 16.46 17.39
CA HIS A 260 -1.15 17.30 16.29
C HIS A 260 0.34 17.09 15.98
N GLU A 261 0.74 17.37 14.73
CA GLU A 261 2.12 17.35 14.28
C GLU A 261 2.35 18.57 13.39
N ILE A 262 3.37 19.37 13.71
CA ILE A 262 3.85 20.43 12.83
C ILE A 262 5.05 19.89 12.07
N VAL A 263 4.98 19.92 10.74
CA VAL A 263 6.07 19.51 9.85
C VAL A 263 6.59 20.74 9.12
N THR A 264 7.85 21.09 9.38
CA THR A 264 8.47 22.30 8.85
C THR A 264 9.55 21.93 7.83
N PHE A 265 9.48 22.53 6.65
CA PHE A 265 10.45 22.33 5.56
C PHE A 265 11.32 23.57 5.42
N ASN A 266 12.54 23.51 5.95
CA ASN A 266 13.44 24.67 5.99
C ASN A 266 14.75 24.41 5.24
N TRP A 267 15.18 25.39 4.45
CA TRP A 267 16.56 25.46 3.97
C TRP A 267 17.37 26.29 4.95
N VAL A 268 18.20 25.63 5.75
CA VAL A 268 18.96 26.28 6.84
C VAL A 268 20.43 26.37 6.43
N SER A 269 21.11 27.48 6.74
CA SER A 269 22.55 27.57 6.49
C SER A 269 23.33 26.59 7.38
N GLU A 270 24.42 26.01 6.86
CA GLU A 270 25.22 25.00 7.59
C GLU A 270 25.70 25.45 8.98
N LEU A 271 25.82 26.77 9.20
CA LEU A 271 26.24 27.37 10.47
C LEU A 271 25.19 27.27 11.58
N ARG A 272 23.92 27.05 11.23
CA ARG A 272 22.78 27.05 12.15
C ARG A 272 22.14 25.67 12.23
N ARG A 273 22.96 24.61 12.34
CA ARG A 273 22.43 23.24 12.56
C ARG A 273 21.50 23.25 13.78
N PRO A 274 20.20 22.95 13.61
CA PRO A 274 19.37 22.63 14.75
C PRO A 274 19.90 21.33 15.33
N VAL A 275 20.27 21.33 16.61
CA VAL A 275 20.46 20.08 17.35
C VAL A 275 19.08 19.42 17.35
N ALA A 276 18.96 18.21 16.80
CA ALA A 276 17.71 17.46 16.81
C ALA A 276 17.31 17.18 18.27
N GLY A 277 16.59 18.13 18.87
CA GLY A 277 16.05 18.03 20.20
C GLY A 277 14.71 17.34 20.11
N TYR A 278 14.68 16.04 20.40
CA TYR A 278 13.45 15.41 20.86
C TYR A 278 13.14 15.97 22.26
N GLN A 279 12.74 17.23 22.35
CA GLN A 279 12.17 17.79 23.57
C GLN A 279 10.67 17.51 23.52
N LEU A 280 10.27 16.41 24.16
CA LEU A 280 8.89 16.23 24.60
C LEU A 280 8.59 17.40 25.55
N ALA A 281 7.86 18.40 25.06
CA ALA A 281 7.40 19.51 25.89
C ALA A 281 6.31 18.98 26.83
N GLU A 282 6.73 18.38 27.94
CA GLU A 282 5.86 18.02 29.04
C GLU A 282 5.44 19.33 29.72
N ARG A 283 4.36 19.96 29.23
CA ARG A 283 3.68 21.00 30.01
C ARG A 283 3.00 20.30 31.17
N SER A 284 3.68 20.24 32.30
CA SER A 284 3.04 20.08 33.60
C SER A 284 2.04 21.23 33.77
N HIS A 285 0.75 20.91 33.70
CA HIS A 285 -0.26 21.83 34.20
C HIS A 285 0.02 22.07 35.69
N PRO A 286 0.15 23.34 36.15
CA PRO A 286 0.09 23.59 37.58
C PRO A 286 -1.31 23.20 38.06
N ASN A 287 -1.35 22.38 39.11
CA ASN A 287 -2.56 22.10 39.87
C ASN A 287 -3.14 23.44 40.37
N GLU A 288 -4.31 23.81 39.87
CA GLU A 288 -5.29 24.65 40.56
C GLU A 288 -6.69 24.06 40.34
#